data_AF-A0AAJ2TE22-F1
#
_entry.id   AF-A0AAJ2TE22-F1
#
_cell.length_a   1.000
_cell.length_b   1.000
_cell.length_c   1.000
_cell.angle_alpha   90.00
_cell.angle_beta   90.00
_cell.angle_gamma   90.00
#
_symmetry.space_group_name_H-M   'P 1'
#
loop_
_entity.id
_entity.type
_entity.pdbx_description
1 polymer ?
#
loop_
_entity_poly.entity_id
_entity_poly.type
_entity_poly.pdbx_seq_one_letter_code
_entity_poly.pdbx_strand_id
1 'polypeptide(L)' 'KIAMVISGSIAAYALAAIGYVGGMPPTPEIQQGVALIATLLPAVAAVFGFICILFYNLKQDDLEIMKEEIKERQSQQA' A
#
# COMPACT_ATOMS: atom_id res chain seq x y z
N LYS A 1 7.63 -10.38 9.42
CA LYS A 1 6.57 -11.18 10.12
C LYS A 1 5.41 -10.30 10.60
N ILE A 2 5.67 -9.18 11.27
CA ILE A 2 4.63 -8.24 11.76
C ILE A 2 3.71 -7.75 10.63
N ALA A 3 4.28 -7.32 9.49
CA ALA A 3 3.49 -6.86 8.34
C ALA A 3 2.50 -7.91 7.83
N MET A 4 2.90 -9.19 7.78
CA MET A 4 2.05 -10.30 7.33
C MET A 4 0.91 -10.59 8.30
N VAL A 5 1.15 -10.44 9.61
CA VAL A 5 0.11 -10.55 10.63
C VAL A 5 -0.89 -9.42 10.48
N ILE A 6 -0.41 -8.18 10.34
CA ILE A 6 -1.27 -7.00 10.16
C ILE A 6 -2.12 -7.15 8.89
N SER A 7 -1.52 -7.50 7.75
CA SER A 7 -2.26 -7.68 6.50
C SER A 7 -3.27 -8.83 6.59
N GLY A 8 -2.91 -9.93 7.26
CA GLY A 8 -3.81 -11.06 7.49
C GLY A 8 -5.00 -10.69 8.38
N SER A 9 -4.77 -9.90 9.44
CA SER A 9 -5.85 -9.40 10.30
C SER A 9 -6.78 -8.45 9.56
N ILE A 10 -6.25 -7.55 8.73
CA ILE A 10 -7.08 -6.63 7.92
C ILE A 10 -7.95 -7.41 6.94
N ALA A 11 -7.38 -8.40 6.24
CA ALA A 11 -8.14 -9.27 5.34
C ALA A 11 -9.23 -10.04 6.09
N ALA A 12 -8.92 -10.62 7.25
CA ALA A 12 -9.89 -11.33 8.08
C ALA A 12 -11.05 -10.42 8.55
N TYR A 13 -10.74 -9.19 8.98
CA TYR A 13 -11.76 -8.21 9.35
C TYR A 13 -12.63 -7.80 8.16
N ALA A 14 -12.04 -7.61 6.98
CA ALA A 14 -12.78 -7.27 5.77
C ALA A 14 -13.75 -8.39 5.39
N LEU A 15 -13.31 -9.65 5.45
CA LEU A 15 -14.17 -10.81 5.18
C LEU A 15 -15.30 -10.94 6.23
N ALA A 16 -15.01 -10.68 7.50
CA ALA A 16 -16.03 -10.66 8.55
C ALA A 16 -17.08 -9.54 8.32
N ALA A 17 -16.66 -8.38 7.81
CA ALA A 17 -17.55 -7.25 7.54
C ALA A 17 -18.59 -7.53 6.45
N ILE A 18 -18.28 -8.39 5.47
CA ILE A 18 -19.25 -8.83 4.45
C ILE A 18 -20.05 -10.08 4.87
N GLY A 19 -19.89 -10.54 6.11
CA GLY A 19 -20.60 -11.72 6.63
C GLY A 19 -20.12 -13.04 6.03
N TYR A 20 -18.90 -13.09 5.47
CA TYR A 20 -18.34 -14.34 4.95
C TYR A 20 -18.07 -15.31 6.10
N VAL A 21 -18.77 -16.44 6.11
CA VAL A 21 -18.55 -17.55 7.05
C VAL A 21 -17.97 -18.73 6.28
N GLY A 22 -16.84 -19.26 6.74
CA GLY A 22 -16.18 -20.39 6.11
C GLY A 22 -17.11 -21.62 6.01
N GLY A 23 -17.21 -22.19 4.81
CA GLY A 23 -18.06 -23.35 4.54
C GLY A 23 -19.47 -23.02 4.00
N MET A 24 -19.81 -21.74 3.81
CA MET A 24 -21.05 -21.35 3.15
C MET A 24 -20.94 -21.57 1.62
N PRO A 25 -22.00 -22.08 0.96
CA PRO A 25 -22.03 -22.12 -0.49
C PRO A 25 -21.85 -20.70 -1.06
N PRO A 26 -21.00 -20.51 -2.10
CA PRO A 26 -20.73 -19.20 -2.66
C PRO A 26 -21.99 -18.68 -3.37
N THR A 27 -22.79 -17.88 -2.66
CA THR A 27 -23.91 -17.17 -3.28
C THR A 27 -23.36 -16.01 -4.14
N PRO A 28 -24.10 -15.57 -5.18
CA PRO A 28 -23.66 -14.47 -6.05
C PRO A 28 -23.31 -13.19 -5.28
N GLU A 29 -24.05 -12.90 -4.20
CA GLU A 29 -23.86 -11.71 -3.36
C GLU A 29 -22.51 -11.74 -2.63
N ILE A 30 -22.13 -12.91 -2.11
CA ILE A 30 -20.84 -13.09 -1.41
C ILE A 30 -19.68 -12.99 -2.39
N GLN A 31 -19.82 -13.56 -3.59
CA GLN A 31 -18.78 -13.49 -4.63
C GLN A 31 -18.50 -12.04 -5.04
N GLN A 32 -19.55 -11.23 -5.17
CA GLN A 32 -19.42 -9.80 -5.46
C GLN A 32 -18.80 -9.04 -4.28
N GLY A 33 -19.18 -9.38 -3.03
CA GLY A 33 -18.58 -8.81 -1.82
C GLY A 33 -17.08 -9.08 -1.69
N VAL A 34 -16.63 -10.30 -2.00
CA VAL A 34 -15.20 -10.66 -1.98
C VAL A 34 -14.44 -9.90 -3.07
N ALA A 35 -14.99 -9.80 -4.29
CA ALA A 35 -14.37 -9.03 -5.37
C ALA A 35 -14.24 -7.53 -5.01
N LEU A 36 -15.24 -6.97 -4.32
CA LEU A 36 -15.18 -5.61 -3.81
C LEU A 36 -14.06 -5.45 -2.77
N ILE A 37 -13.92 -6.36 -1.79
CA ILE A 37 -12.82 -6.29 -0.81
C ILE A 37 -11.45 -6.40 -1.49
N ALA A 38 -11.32 -7.34 -2.45
CA ALA A 38 -10.07 -7.58 -3.16
C ALA A 38 -9.60 -6.35 -3.97
N THR A 39 -10.53 -5.50 -4.40
CA THR A 39 -10.23 -4.24 -5.11
C THR A 39 -10.12 -3.05 -4.16
N LEU A 40 -10.90 -3.02 -3.08
CA LEU A 40 -10.90 -1.93 -2.10
C LEU A 40 -9.62 -1.91 -1.25
N LEU A 41 -9.09 -3.08 -0.89
CA LEU A 41 -7.86 -3.19 -0.09
C LEU A 41 -6.65 -2.50 -0.77
N PRO A 42 -6.31 -2.81 -2.04
CA PRO A 42 -5.24 -2.09 -2.73
C PRO A 42 -5.60 -0.62 -3.03
N ALA A 43 -6.88 -0.28 -3.24
CA ALA A 43 -7.29 1.10 -3.44
C ALA A 43 -7.02 1.98 -2.21
N VAL A 44 -7.36 1.49 -1.00
CA VAL A 44 -7.07 2.20 0.26
C VAL A 44 -5.57 2.35 0.48
N ALA A 45 -4.78 1.31 0.20
CA ALA A 45 -3.32 1.39 0.29
C ALA A 45 -2.74 2.43 -0.67
N ALA A 46 -3.25 2.52 -1.91
CA ALA A 46 -2.82 3.51 -2.89
C ALA A 46 -3.18 4.94 -2.46
N VAL A 47 -4.39 5.16 -1.95
CA VAL A 47 -4.80 6.48 -1.42
C VAL A 47 -3.95 6.88 -0.22
N PHE A 48 -3.68 5.96 0.70
CA PHE A 48 -2.80 6.22 1.84
C PHE A 48 -1.38 6.58 1.38
N GLY A 49 -0.82 5.82 0.44
CA GLY A 49 0.49 6.11 -0.15
C GLY A 49 0.54 7.47 -0.84
N PHE A 50 -0.51 7.83 -1.58
CA PHE A 50 -0.64 9.14 -2.21
C PHE A 50 -0.67 10.28 -1.18
N ILE A 51 -1.42 10.11 -0.10
CA ILE A 51 -1.45 11.08 1.01
C ILE A 51 -0.05 11.20 1.64
N CYS A 52 0.64 10.09 1.92
CA CYS A 52 2.00 10.13 2.44
C CYS A 52 2.97 10.87 1.52
N ILE A 53 2.83 10.72 0.19
CA ILE A 53 3.64 11.46 -0.79
C ILE A 53 3.29 12.95 -0.76
N LEU A 54 2.02 13.34 -0.61
CA LEU A 54 1.64 14.75 -0.46
C LEU A 54 2.25 15.40 0.79
N PHE A 55 2.40 14.63 1.87
CA PHE A 55 3.11 15.10 3.08
C PHE A 55 4.64 15.02 2.96
N TYR A 56 5.17 14.31 1.97
CA TYR A 56 6.59 14.28 1.66
C TYR A 56 6.96 15.58 0.95
N ASN A 57 7.42 16.57 1.72
CA ASN A 57 7.87 17.87 1.23
C ASN A 57 9.17 17.66 0.44
N LEU A 58 9.04 17.31 -0.85
CA LEU A 58 10.15 17.09 -1.76
C LEU A 58 10.73 18.48 -2.11
N LYS A 59 11.57 19.00 -1.21
CA LYS A 59 12.17 20.33 -1.35
C LYS A 59 13.22 20.25 -2.46
N GLN A 60 13.22 21.21 -3.37
CA GLN A 60 14.23 21.30 -4.45
C GLN A 60 15.66 21.32 -3.89
N ASP A 61 15.85 21.88 -2.69
CA ASP A 61 17.12 21.87 -1.97
C ASP A 61 17.70 20.45 -1.78
N ASP A 62 16.86 19.47 -1.41
CA ASP A 62 17.32 18.09 -1.18
C ASP A 62 17.73 17.40 -2.48
N LEU A 63 17.11 17.79 -3.61
CA LEU A 63 17.45 17.30 -4.93
C LEU A 63 18.76 17.91 -5.46
N GLU A 64 19.04 19.17 -5.14
CA GLU A 64 20.31 19.81 -5.51
C GLU A 64 21.48 19.22 -4.71
N ILE A 65 21.30 19.00 -3.40
CA ILE A 65 22.30 18.34 -2.54
C ILE A 65 22.59 16.92 -3.05
N MET A 66 21.57 16.14 -3.40
CA MET A 66 21.76 14.80 -3.98
C MET A 66 22.52 14.85 -5.32
N LYS A 67 22.26 15.84 -6.16
CA LYS A 67 22.96 15.99 -7.45
C LYS A 67 24.42 16.38 -7.27
N GLU A 68 24.73 17.27 -6.32
CA GLU A 68 26.11 17.61 -5.99
C GLU A 68 26.87 16.40 -5.43
N GLU A 69 26.28 15.64 -4.50
CA GLU A 69 26.90 14.41 -3.98
C GLU A 69 27.22 13.39 -5.09
N ILE A 70 26.31 13.19 -6.04
CA ILE A 70 26.52 12.26 -7.17
C ILE A 70 27.69 12.75 -8.03
N LYS A 71 27.79 14.05 -8.27
CA LYS A 71 28.83 14.66 -9.10
C LYS A 71 30.21 14.58 -8.43
N GLU A 72 30.28 14.80 -7.12
CA GLU A 72 31.51 14.63 -6.36
C GLU A 72 32.01 13.18 -6.41
N ARG A 73 31.12 12.20 -6.18
CA ARG A 73 31.47 10.77 -6.25
C ARG A 73 31.96 10.35 -7.63
N GLN A 74 31.35 10.89 -8.70
CA GLN A 74 31.79 10.63 -10.07
C GLN A 74 33.15 11.26 -10.38
N SER A 75 33.45 12.43 -9.83
CA SER A 75 34.76 13.09 -10.00
C SER A 75 35.89 12.42 -9.21
N GLN A 76 35.58 11.74 -8.10
CA GLN A 76 36.56 10.97 -7.31
C GLN A 76 36.84 9.57 -7.87
N GLN A 77 36.02 9.07 -8.80
CA GLN A 77 36.17 7.75 -9.43
C GLN A 77 36.80 7.81 -10.83
N ALA A 78 37.22 8.98 -11.32
CA ALA A 78 37.92 9.19 -12.58
C ALA A 78 39.37 9.60 -12.35
#